data_AF-A0A3B9RCN3-F1
#
_entry.id   AF-A0A3B9RCN3-F1
#
_cell.length_a   1.000
_cell.length_b   1.000
_cell.length_c   1.000
_cell.angle_alpha   90.00
_cell.angle_beta   90.00
_cell.angle_gamma   90.00
#
_symmetry.space_group_name_H-M   'P 1'
#
loop_
_entity.id
_entity.type
_entity.pdbx_description
1 polymer ?
#
loop_
_entity_poly.entity_id
_entity_poly.type
_entity_poly.pdbx_seq_one_letter_code
_entity_poly.pdbx_strand_id
1 'polypeptide(L)'
;SWLMDVVGIDQHGDHKTNGWAKWVRAWTAEENRHGDVLNKYLYLSGRVNMREIELTTQHLISDGFDIGTDRDPYKNFVYTSFQELATNISHKRVGQMAKKKGNTLLGKMCTIIAGDEMRHHLAYREFVKTIFGEDPSGMMIAFADMMKKKIVMPAHFLRESGGTIGSAFENFSNCAQRLGVYTAQDYVDILSKLNAYWQLDSVRSLNEEAEKARDYLIKLPARLERIAERMKFPEDQYHFKWVEANGAL
;
A
#
# COMPACT_ATOMS: atom_id res chain seq x y z
N SER A 1 13.34 -0.16 8.05
CA SER A 1 11.87 -0.23 7.98
C SER A 1 11.30 0.81 8.92
N TRP A 2 10.36 1.64 8.44
CA TRP A 2 9.64 2.64 9.24
C TRP A 2 8.87 2.09 10.45
N LEU A 3 8.43 0.83 10.38
CA LEU A 3 7.71 0.16 11.46
C LEU A 3 8.60 0.02 12.71
N MET A 4 9.93 0.11 12.56
CA MET A 4 10.84 0.12 13.70
C MET A 4 10.73 1.39 14.54
N ASP A 5 10.10 2.46 14.04
CA ASP A 5 9.88 3.70 14.79
C ASP A 5 8.53 3.73 15.52
N VAL A 6 7.66 2.75 15.28
CA VAL A 6 6.34 2.66 15.92
C VAL A 6 6.48 2.42 17.41
N VAL A 7 5.71 3.15 18.21
CA VAL A 7 5.70 3.00 19.67
C VAL A 7 5.32 1.56 20.05
N GLY A 8 6.13 0.94 20.90
CA GLY A 8 5.98 -0.44 21.33
C GLY A 8 6.73 -1.46 20.47
N ILE A 9 7.30 -1.07 19.33
CA ILE A 9 8.24 -1.90 18.56
C ILE A 9 9.65 -1.54 19.01
N ASP A 10 10.33 -2.49 19.66
CA ASP A 10 11.61 -2.21 20.31
C ASP A 10 12.73 -3.14 19.80
N GLN A 11 13.74 -2.52 19.20
CA GLN A 11 14.95 -3.18 18.71
C GLN A 11 16.05 -3.29 19.76
N HIS A 12 16.11 -2.36 20.71
CA HIS A 12 17.30 -2.10 21.51
C HIS A 12 17.06 -1.94 23.03
N GLY A 13 15.82 -1.83 23.49
CA GLY A 13 15.50 -1.70 24.90
C GLY A 13 15.44 -3.03 25.65
N ASP A 14 14.92 -2.95 26.87
CA ASP A 14 15.08 -3.97 27.91
C ASP A 14 14.47 -5.33 27.52
N HIS A 15 13.42 -5.31 26.69
CA HIS A 15 12.80 -6.50 26.11
C HIS A 15 13.50 -6.89 24.80
N LYS A 16 14.83 -7.08 24.86
CA LYS A 16 15.71 -7.42 23.73
C LYS A 16 15.06 -8.47 22.83
N THR A 17 14.49 -8.00 21.72
CA THR A 17 13.62 -8.73 20.76
C THR A 17 12.20 -9.06 21.26
N ASN A 18 11.32 -8.07 21.29
CA ASN A 18 9.89 -8.34 21.38
C ASN A 18 9.35 -8.96 20.07
N GLY A 19 8.20 -9.64 20.15
CA GLY A 19 7.58 -10.31 19.00
C GLY A 19 7.37 -9.38 17.80
N TRP A 20 7.11 -8.09 18.06
CA TRP A 20 6.96 -7.06 17.05
C TRP A 20 8.23 -6.79 16.27
N ALA A 21 9.37 -6.57 16.95
CA ALA A 21 10.64 -6.35 16.26
C ALA A 21 11.07 -7.59 15.46
N LYS A 22 10.76 -8.80 15.94
CA LYS A 22 10.97 -10.03 15.17
C LYS A 22 10.11 -10.07 13.91
N TRP A 23 8.81 -9.74 14.01
CA TRP A 23 7.90 -9.64 12.87
C TRP A 23 8.41 -8.63 11.84
N VAL A 24 8.73 -7.40 12.25
CA VAL A 24 9.16 -6.34 11.33
C VAL A 24 10.43 -6.74 10.58
N ARG A 25 11.42 -7.35 11.24
CA ARG A 25 12.64 -7.84 10.57
C ARG A 25 12.34 -8.97 9.57
N ALA A 26 11.47 -9.92 9.93
CA ALA A 26 11.09 -11.01 9.05
C ALA A 26 10.29 -10.51 7.83
N TRP A 27 9.29 -9.65 8.05
CA TRP A 27 8.54 -8.97 7.00
C TRP A 27 9.47 -8.21 6.06
N THR A 28 10.37 -7.37 6.59
CA THR A 28 11.34 -6.63 5.75
C THR A 28 12.26 -7.55 4.94
N ALA A 29 12.68 -8.68 5.51
CA ALA A 29 13.48 -9.67 4.78
C ALA A 29 12.68 -10.36 3.66
N GLU A 30 11.38 -10.60 3.86
CA GLU A 30 10.50 -11.11 2.82
C GLU A 30 10.30 -10.09 1.70
N GLU A 31 9.99 -8.84 2.05
CA GLU A 31 9.78 -7.70 1.14
C GLU A 31 10.98 -7.39 0.25
N ASN A 32 12.21 -7.49 0.79
CA ASN A 32 13.43 -7.22 0.01
C ASN A 32 13.49 -8.04 -1.28
N ARG A 33 13.00 -9.29 -1.24
CA ARG A 33 13.04 -10.20 -2.40
C ARG A 33 12.13 -9.73 -3.55
N HIS A 34 11.08 -8.95 -3.25
CA HIS A 34 10.14 -8.45 -4.27
C HIS A 34 10.82 -7.40 -5.16
N GLY A 35 11.50 -6.43 -4.53
CA GLY A 35 12.29 -5.43 -5.23
C GLY A 35 13.41 -6.08 -6.05
N ASP A 36 14.14 -7.03 -5.46
CA ASP A 36 15.24 -7.74 -6.12
C ASP A 36 14.83 -8.46 -7.41
N VAL A 37 13.72 -9.20 -7.37
CA VAL A 37 13.27 -9.97 -8.55
C VAL A 37 12.73 -9.06 -9.64
N LEU A 38 11.98 -8.01 -9.27
CA LEU A 38 11.43 -7.06 -10.24
C LEU A 38 12.51 -6.18 -10.87
N ASN A 39 13.51 -5.74 -10.08
CA ASN A 39 14.65 -4.99 -10.58
C ASN A 39 15.44 -5.80 -11.62
N LYS A 40 15.83 -7.05 -11.29
CA LYS A 40 16.56 -7.93 -12.22
C LYS A 40 15.74 -8.25 -13.46
N TYR A 41 14.43 -8.47 -13.31
CA TYR A 41 13.54 -8.68 -14.46
C TYR A 41 13.52 -7.46 -15.38
N LEU A 42 13.32 -6.25 -14.83
CA LEU A 42 13.29 -5.00 -15.59
C LEU A 42 14.62 -4.75 -16.31
N TYR A 43 15.73 -4.94 -15.61
CA TYR A 43 17.08 -4.84 -16.17
C TYR A 43 17.28 -5.78 -17.37
N LEU A 44 17.00 -7.07 -17.18
CA LEU A 44 17.18 -8.09 -18.23
C LEU A 44 16.18 -7.96 -19.38
N SER A 45 15.04 -7.30 -19.15
CA SER A 45 14.02 -7.13 -20.19
C SER A 45 14.48 -6.23 -21.33
N GLY A 46 15.41 -5.30 -21.06
CA GLY A 46 15.82 -4.27 -22.01
C GLY A 46 14.67 -3.34 -22.46
N ARG A 47 13.57 -3.25 -21.70
CA ARG A 47 12.39 -2.45 -22.07
C ARG A 47 12.29 -1.10 -21.38
N VAL A 48 13.19 -0.81 -20.46
CA VAL A 48 13.13 0.37 -19.59
C VAL A 48 14.50 1.02 -19.44
N ASN A 49 14.49 2.32 -19.18
CA ASN A 49 15.68 3.09 -18.85
C ASN A 49 16.08 2.82 -17.39
N MET A 50 16.95 1.82 -17.17
CA MET A 50 17.37 1.45 -15.81
C MET A 50 18.06 2.58 -15.05
N ARG A 51 18.84 3.44 -15.74
CA ARG A 51 19.46 4.61 -15.12
C ARG A 51 18.41 5.54 -14.51
N GLU A 52 17.31 5.77 -15.22
CA GLU A 52 16.23 6.61 -14.72
C GLU A 52 15.45 5.95 -13.57
N ILE A 53 15.23 4.63 -13.64
CA ILE A 53 14.60 3.88 -12.54
C ILE A 53 15.47 3.93 -11.28
N GLU A 54 16.78 3.78 -11.41
CA GLU A 54 17.73 3.85 -10.29
C GLU A 54 17.78 5.25 -9.67
N LEU A 55 17.83 6.31 -10.50
CA LEU A 55 17.72 7.69 -10.02
C LEU A 55 16.41 7.94 -9.29
N THR A 56 15.28 7.51 -9.87
CA THR A 56 13.96 7.60 -9.25
C THR A 56 13.92 6.88 -7.90
N THR A 57 14.52 5.69 -7.82
CA THR A 57 14.60 4.89 -6.59
C THR A 57 15.44 5.59 -5.53
N GLN A 58 16.60 6.14 -5.92
CA GLN A 58 17.46 6.92 -5.02
C GLN A 58 16.73 8.15 -4.47
N HIS A 59 16.03 8.89 -5.35
CA HIS A 59 15.22 10.03 -4.95
C HIS A 59 14.12 9.62 -3.98
N LEU A 60 13.35 8.57 -4.28
CA LEU A 60 12.26 8.12 -3.41
C LEU A 60 12.76 7.69 -2.01
N ILE A 61 13.89 7.00 -1.93
CA ILE A 61 14.49 6.60 -0.64
C ILE A 61 14.97 7.83 0.14
N SER A 62 15.61 8.79 -0.53
CA SER A 62 16.15 10.00 0.11
C SER A 62 15.07 10.99 0.52
N ASP A 63 14.03 11.14 -0.29
CA ASP A 63 12.90 12.04 -0.04
C ASP A 63 11.98 11.46 1.06
N GLY A 64 12.07 10.15 1.29
CA GLY A 64 11.27 9.44 2.28
C GLY A 64 9.78 9.42 1.89
N PHE A 65 8.92 9.43 2.89
CA PHE A 65 7.47 9.54 2.71
C PHE A 65 6.84 10.06 4.02
N ASP A 66 5.63 10.61 3.94
CA ASP A 66 4.74 10.83 5.09
C ASP A 66 3.36 10.24 4.79
N ILE A 67 2.92 9.29 5.63
CA ILE A 67 1.61 8.62 5.48
C ILE A 67 0.59 9.03 6.54
N GLY A 68 0.92 10.02 7.37
CA GLY A 68 0.02 10.58 8.38
C GLY A 68 -0.27 9.66 9.57
N THR A 69 0.51 8.59 9.76
CA THR A 69 0.38 7.65 10.89
C THR A 69 1.19 8.06 12.12
N ASP A 70 2.21 8.91 11.96
CA ASP A 70 3.21 9.17 13.00
C ASP A 70 3.75 7.82 13.55
N ARG A 71 4.13 7.78 14.83
CA ARG A 71 4.59 6.58 15.55
C ARG A 71 3.44 5.76 16.17
N ASP A 72 2.19 6.03 15.80
CA ASP A 72 0.99 5.41 16.38
C ASP A 72 0.78 3.98 15.84
N PRO A 73 0.84 2.93 16.68
CA PRO A 73 0.67 1.55 16.24
C PRO A 73 -0.70 1.26 15.62
N TYR A 74 -1.77 1.91 16.10
CA TYR A 74 -3.13 1.63 15.64
C TYR A 74 -3.28 2.10 14.20
N LYS A 75 -2.79 3.32 13.93
CA LYS A 75 -2.79 3.91 12.59
C LYS A 75 -1.88 3.14 11.63
N ASN A 76 -0.69 2.75 12.08
CA ASN A 76 0.25 1.97 11.27
C ASN A 76 -0.31 0.59 10.90
N PHE A 77 -0.99 -0.12 11.81
CA PHE A 77 -1.57 -1.43 11.50
C PHE A 77 -2.83 -1.35 10.62
N VAL A 78 -3.62 -0.28 10.73
CA VAL A 78 -4.68 0.01 9.75
C VAL A 78 -4.07 0.27 8.37
N TYR A 79 -3.05 1.12 8.31
CA TYR A 79 -2.39 1.50 7.07
C TYR A 79 -1.82 0.27 6.35
N THR A 80 -1.04 -0.55 7.05
CA THR A 80 -0.43 -1.77 6.50
C THR A 80 -1.48 -2.80 6.10
N SER A 81 -2.53 -3.02 6.90
CA SER A 81 -3.66 -3.89 6.52
C SER A 81 -4.28 -3.49 5.18
N PHE A 82 -4.36 -2.19 4.91
CA PHE A 82 -4.89 -1.66 3.66
C PHE A 82 -3.89 -1.81 2.50
N GLN A 83 -2.65 -1.38 2.70
CA GLN A 83 -1.62 -1.37 1.66
C GLN A 83 -1.29 -2.77 1.15
N GLU A 84 -1.15 -3.74 2.05
CA GLU A 84 -0.82 -5.13 1.71
C GLU A 84 -1.89 -5.78 0.82
N LEU A 85 -3.16 -5.39 0.99
CA LEU A 85 -4.22 -5.84 0.08
C LEU A 85 -4.20 -5.09 -1.25
N ALA A 86 -3.83 -3.81 -1.25
CA ALA A 86 -3.67 -3.02 -2.47
C ALA A 86 -2.52 -3.55 -3.35
N THR A 87 -1.37 -3.87 -2.76
CA THR A 87 -0.22 -4.48 -3.44
C THR A 87 -0.54 -5.88 -3.94
N ASN A 88 -1.25 -6.70 -3.14
CA ASN A 88 -1.76 -8.01 -3.59
C ASN A 88 -2.60 -7.90 -4.87
N ILE A 89 -3.58 -6.99 -4.89
CA ILE A 89 -4.46 -6.77 -6.05
C ILE A 89 -3.62 -6.34 -7.26
N SER A 90 -2.75 -5.35 -7.07
CA SER A 90 -1.89 -4.79 -8.12
C SER A 90 -1.00 -5.85 -8.75
N HIS A 91 -0.27 -6.62 -7.94
CA HIS A 91 0.61 -7.69 -8.41
C HIS A 91 -0.17 -8.80 -9.11
N LYS A 92 -1.32 -9.22 -8.56
CA LYS A 92 -2.16 -10.25 -9.20
C LYS A 92 -2.61 -9.81 -10.59
N ARG A 93 -3.06 -8.56 -10.75
CA ARG A 93 -3.53 -8.02 -12.04
C ARG A 93 -2.40 -7.83 -13.04
N VAL A 94 -1.25 -7.28 -12.62
CA VAL A 94 -0.05 -7.20 -13.49
C VAL A 94 0.36 -8.60 -13.95
N GLY A 95 0.37 -9.59 -13.05
CA GLY A 95 0.67 -10.97 -13.39
C GLY A 95 -0.32 -11.59 -14.40
N GLN A 96 -1.61 -11.29 -14.26
CA GLN A 96 -2.64 -11.72 -15.22
C GLN A 96 -2.45 -11.05 -16.60
N MET A 97 -2.16 -9.74 -16.62
CA MET A 97 -1.87 -9.01 -17.86
C MET A 97 -0.63 -9.56 -18.56
N ALA A 98 0.43 -9.85 -17.81
CA ALA A 98 1.65 -10.47 -18.34
C ALA A 98 1.36 -11.83 -19.00
N LYS A 99 0.59 -12.71 -18.33
CA LYS A 99 0.17 -14.01 -18.87
C LYS A 99 -0.63 -13.86 -20.17
N LYS A 100 -1.59 -12.93 -20.21
CA LYS A 100 -2.38 -12.64 -21.42
C LYS A 100 -1.52 -12.21 -22.61
N LYS A 101 -0.39 -11.55 -22.34
CA LYS A 101 0.60 -11.14 -23.35
C LYS A 101 1.69 -12.21 -23.62
N GLY A 102 1.49 -13.45 -23.17
CA GLY A 102 2.42 -14.56 -23.38
C GLY A 102 3.62 -14.59 -22.43
N ASN A 103 3.77 -13.62 -21.52
CA ASN A 103 4.86 -13.60 -20.55
C ASN A 103 4.47 -14.34 -19.27
N THR A 104 4.53 -15.68 -19.35
CA THR A 104 4.16 -16.58 -18.26
C THR A 104 5.11 -16.48 -17.06
N LEU A 105 6.39 -16.18 -17.30
CA LEU A 105 7.41 -16.06 -16.25
C LEU A 105 7.21 -14.81 -15.38
N LEU A 106 7.00 -13.63 -15.99
CA LEU A 106 6.61 -12.43 -15.24
C LEU A 106 5.29 -12.68 -14.49
N GLY A 107 4.34 -13.33 -15.16
CA GLY A 107 3.09 -13.76 -14.54
C GLY A 107 3.28 -14.61 -13.28
N LYS A 108 4.25 -15.53 -13.28
CA LYS A 108 4.61 -16.36 -12.13
C LYS A 108 5.27 -15.53 -11.03
N MET A 109 6.23 -14.65 -11.37
CA MET A 109 6.88 -13.76 -10.40
C MET A 109 5.85 -12.92 -9.64
N CYS A 110 4.94 -12.24 -10.36
CA CYS A 110 3.90 -11.42 -9.74
C CYS A 110 2.90 -12.25 -8.91
N THR A 111 2.63 -13.51 -9.29
CA THR A 111 1.77 -14.40 -8.51
C THR A 111 2.42 -14.77 -7.17
N ILE A 112 3.74 -14.99 -7.15
CA ILE A 112 4.50 -15.30 -5.94
C ILE A 112 4.52 -14.09 -5.01
N ILE A 113 4.85 -12.90 -5.53
CA ILE A 113 4.85 -11.65 -4.76
C ILE A 113 3.46 -11.45 -4.14
N ALA A 114 2.38 -11.47 -4.96
CA ALA A 114 1.01 -11.35 -4.45
C ALA A 114 0.66 -12.37 -3.35
N GLY A 115 1.24 -13.58 -3.41
CA GLY A 115 1.07 -14.58 -2.35
C GLY A 115 1.70 -14.18 -1.02
N ASP A 116 2.81 -13.45 -1.04
CA ASP A 116 3.46 -12.88 0.14
C ASP A 116 2.61 -11.74 0.71
N GLU A 117 2.23 -10.76 -0.12
CA GLU A 117 1.35 -9.63 0.25
C GLU A 117 0.06 -10.12 0.95
N MET A 118 -0.55 -11.20 0.44
CA MET A 118 -1.75 -11.75 1.07
C MET A 118 -1.46 -12.25 2.49
N ARG A 119 -0.35 -12.94 2.72
CA ARG A 119 -0.01 -13.43 4.07
C ARG A 119 0.27 -12.27 5.03
N HIS A 120 0.91 -11.21 4.54
CA HIS A 120 1.14 -9.99 5.34
C HIS A 120 -0.17 -9.29 5.65
N HIS A 121 -1.05 -9.10 4.67
CA HIS A 121 -2.41 -8.56 4.88
C HIS A 121 -3.18 -9.38 5.94
N LEU A 122 -3.14 -10.72 5.85
CA LEU A 122 -3.79 -11.61 6.81
C LEU A 122 -3.24 -11.41 8.23
N ALA A 123 -1.94 -11.17 8.39
CA ALA A 123 -1.34 -10.90 9.69
C ALA A 123 -1.75 -9.52 10.24
N TYR A 124 -1.56 -8.44 9.46
CA TYR A 124 -1.87 -7.09 9.93
C TYR A 124 -3.35 -6.89 10.26
N ARG A 125 -4.26 -7.47 9.46
CA ARG A 125 -5.69 -7.36 9.77
C ARG A 125 -6.08 -8.12 11.04
N GLU A 126 -5.35 -9.16 11.41
CA GLU A 126 -5.51 -9.87 12.68
C GLU A 126 -4.96 -9.08 13.86
N PHE A 127 -3.86 -8.32 13.68
CA PHE A 127 -3.39 -7.40 14.72
C PHE A 127 -4.46 -6.36 15.05
N VAL A 128 -5.05 -5.72 14.04
CA VAL A 128 -6.14 -4.76 14.24
C VAL A 128 -7.36 -5.41 14.90
N LYS A 129 -7.73 -6.64 14.49
CA LYS A 129 -8.84 -7.38 15.09
C LYS A 129 -8.58 -7.68 16.58
N THR A 130 -7.35 -8.03 16.92
CA THR A 130 -6.94 -8.26 18.32
C THR A 130 -7.05 -6.96 19.12
N ILE A 131 -6.58 -5.83 18.57
CA ILE A 131 -6.71 -4.52 19.24
C ILE A 131 -8.18 -4.14 19.44
N PHE A 132 -9.08 -4.41 18.49
CA PHE A 132 -10.52 -4.21 18.70
C PHE A 132 -11.08 -5.01 19.89
N GLY A 133 -10.49 -6.15 20.25
CA GLY A 133 -10.88 -6.93 21.43
C GLY A 133 -10.45 -6.29 22.75
N GLU A 134 -9.35 -5.52 22.74
CA GLU A 134 -8.73 -4.94 23.94
C GLU A 134 -9.09 -3.45 24.13
N ASP A 135 -9.05 -2.67 23.05
CA ASP A 135 -9.34 -1.23 23.02
C ASP A 135 -10.24 -0.88 21.81
N PRO A 136 -11.53 -1.24 21.88
CA PRO A 136 -12.46 -1.05 20.76
C PRO A 136 -12.66 0.42 20.40
N SER A 137 -12.65 1.32 21.40
CA SER A 137 -12.88 2.75 21.16
C SER A 137 -11.66 3.42 20.54
N GLY A 138 -10.45 3.18 21.07
CA GLY A 138 -9.22 3.74 20.50
C GLY A 138 -8.99 3.27 19.06
N MET A 139 -9.20 1.96 18.80
CA MET A 139 -9.04 1.40 17.46
C MET A 139 -10.05 1.96 16.45
N MET A 140 -11.31 2.12 16.85
CA MET A 140 -12.35 2.69 15.98
C MET A 140 -12.02 4.14 15.60
N ILE A 141 -11.58 4.95 16.56
CA ILE A 141 -11.21 6.35 16.35
C ILE A 141 -9.99 6.45 15.44
N ALA A 142 -8.94 5.66 15.69
CA ALA A 142 -7.74 5.64 14.85
C ALA A 142 -8.05 5.21 13.42
N PHE A 143 -8.91 4.21 13.22
CA PHE A 143 -9.33 3.81 11.87
C PHE A 143 -10.09 4.93 11.16
N ALA A 144 -11.02 5.61 11.84
CA ALA A 144 -11.72 6.74 11.26
C ALA A 144 -10.80 7.92 10.92
N ASP A 145 -9.79 8.21 11.74
CA ASP A 145 -8.76 9.23 11.46
C ASP A 145 -8.00 8.90 10.16
N MET A 146 -7.52 7.66 10.02
CA MET A 146 -6.83 7.20 8.81
C MET A 146 -7.71 7.34 7.57
N MET A 147 -8.99 6.99 7.67
CA MET A 147 -9.92 7.09 6.56
C MET A 147 -10.29 8.53 6.20
N LYS A 148 -10.32 9.45 7.17
CA LYS A 148 -10.50 10.89 6.92
C LYS A 148 -9.29 11.49 6.20
N LYS A 149 -8.07 11.09 6.57
CA LYS A 149 -6.81 11.51 5.94
C LYS A 149 -6.57 10.85 4.58
N LYS A 150 -7.31 9.77 4.29
CA LYS A 150 -7.11 8.84 3.17
C LYS A 150 -5.83 8.03 3.36
N ILE A 151 -5.85 6.79 2.90
CA ILE A 151 -4.66 5.95 2.88
C ILE A 151 -3.75 6.44 1.75
N VAL A 152 -2.69 7.17 2.11
CA VAL A 152 -1.70 7.73 1.18
C VAL A 152 -0.80 6.62 0.65
N MET A 153 -0.53 6.61 -0.66
CA MET A 153 0.41 5.63 -1.24
C MET A 153 1.84 5.91 -0.76
N PRO A 154 2.62 4.87 -0.41
CA PRO A 154 3.96 5.07 0.14
C PRO A 154 4.89 5.79 -0.86
N ALA A 155 4.70 5.55 -2.16
CA ALA A 155 5.44 6.20 -3.23
C ALA A 155 4.85 7.55 -3.69
N HIS A 156 4.05 8.26 -2.89
CA HIS A 156 3.43 9.53 -3.32
C HIS A 156 4.44 10.66 -3.63
N PHE A 157 5.68 10.53 -3.17
CA PHE A 157 6.80 11.42 -3.50
C PHE A 157 7.58 11.03 -4.77
N LEU A 158 7.09 10.03 -5.53
CA LEU A 158 7.69 9.56 -6.78
C LEU A 158 7.94 10.71 -7.77
N ARG A 159 9.17 10.77 -8.28
CA ARG A 159 9.61 11.74 -9.28
C ARG A 159 10.68 11.19 -10.20
N GLU A 160 10.70 11.69 -11.42
CA GLU A 160 11.76 11.44 -12.40
C GLU A 160 12.91 12.43 -12.20
N SER A 161 14.04 12.17 -12.86
CA SER A 161 15.23 13.02 -12.86
C SER A 161 14.87 14.46 -13.27
N GLY A 162 15.32 15.43 -12.48
CA GLY A 162 14.99 16.85 -12.68
C GLY A 162 13.56 17.25 -12.30
N GLY A 163 12.71 16.31 -11.88
CA GLY A 163 11.37 16.58 -11.34
C GLY A 163 11.41 17.06 -9.88
N THR A 164 10.32 17.73 -9.46
CA THR A 164 10.07 18.07 -8.05
C THR A 164 9.44 16.89 -7.32
N ILE A 165 9.53 16.88 -5.99
CA ILE A 165 8.98 15.79 -5.14
C ILE A 165 7.51 15.55 -5.50
N GLY A 166 7.17 14.29 -5.79
CA GLY A 166 5.80 13.85 -6.11
C GLY A 166 5.31 14.14 -7.54
N SER A 167 6.11 14.80 -8.39
CA SER A 167 5.65 15.27 -9.71
C SER A 167 5.27 14.14 -10.67
N ALA A 168 5.77 12.91 -10.47
CA ALA A 168 5.48 11.77 -11.34
C ALA A 168 4.35 10.88 -10.82
N PHE A 169 3.98 11.01 -9.53
CA PHE A 169 3.05 10.08 -8.89
C PHE A 169 1.64 10.13 -9.50
N GLU A 170 1.10 11.32 -9.76
CA GLU A 170 -0.24 11.47 -10.32
C GLU A 170 -0.36 10.81 -11.70
N ASN A 171 0.60 11.06 -12.59
CA ASN A 171 0.64 10.43 -13.91
C ASN A 171 0.77 8.90 -13.82
N PHE A 172 1.62 8.41 -12.90
CA PHE A 172 1.75 6.98 -12.66
C PHE A 172 0.44 6.35 -12.17
N SER A 173 -0.21 6.98 -11.19
CA SER A 173 -1.50 6.56 -10.64
C SER A 173 -2.60 6.54 -11.69
N ASN A 174 -2.68 7.59 -12.53
CA ASN A 174 -3.63 7.66 -13.64
C ASN A 174 -3.40 6.53 -14.66
N CYS A 175 -2.13 6.20 -14.95
CA CYS A 175 -1.80 5.06 -15.81
C CYS A 175 -2.25 3.73 -15.19
N ALA A 176 -1.96 3.49 -13.91
CA ALA A 176 -2.37 2.27 -13.20
C ALA A 176 -3.89 2.12 -13.16
N GLN A 177 -4.62 3.21 -12.93
CA GLN A 177 -6.09 3.26 -12.96
C GLN A 177 -6.63 2.88 -14.34
N ARG A 178 -6.14 3.52 -15.42
CA ARG A 178 -6.61 3.26 -16.79
C ARG A 178 -6.36 1.83 -17.24
N LEU A 179 -5.22 1.26 -16.83
CA LEU A 179 -4.88 -0.14 -17.10
C LEU A 179 -5.64 -1.13 -16.20
N GLY A 180 -6.41 -0.64 -15.22
CA GLY A 180 -7.10 -1.46 -14.25
C GLY A 180 -6.16 -2.20 -13.29
N VAL A 181 -4.91 -1.76 -13.14
CA VAL A 181 -3.94 -2.36 -12.19
C VAL A 181 -4.42 -2.15 -10.76
N TYR A 182 -4.71 -0.90 -10.42
CA TYR A 182 -5.28 -0.50 -9.14
C TYR A 182 -6.14 0.72 -9.37
N THR A 183 -7.36 0.69 -8.85
CA THR A 183 -8.40 1.67 -9.16
C THR A 183 -9.02 2.27 -7.90
N ALA A 184 -9.74 3.37 -8.06
CA ALA A 184 -10.58 3.93 -7.01
C ALA A 184 -11.58 2.89 -6.47
N GLN A 185 -12.10 1.99 -7.31
CA GLN A 185 -13.00 0.92 -6.87
C GLN A 185 -12.28 -0.07 -5.94
N ASP A 186 -11.03 -0.41 -6.22
CA ASP A 186 -10.26 -1.32 -5.35
C ASP A 186 -10.08 -0.74 -3.96
N TYR A 187 -9.89 0.57 -3.85
CA TYR A 187 -9.84 1.26 -2.56
C TYR A 187 -11.15 1.06 -1.78
N VAL A 188 -12.30 1.23 -2.45
CA VAL A 188 -13.63 1.03 -1.82
C VAL A 188 -13.85 -0.42 -1.40
N ASP A 189 -13.43 -1.36 -2.25
CA ASP A 189 -13.54 -2.79 -1.99
C ASP A 189 -12.67 -3.22 -0.81
N ILE A 190 -11.44 -2.70 -0.71
CA ILE A 190 -10.54 -2.96 0.43
C ILE A 190 -11.17 -2.45 1.72
N LEU A 191 -11.65 -1.21 1.74
CA LEU A 191 -12.33 -0.63 2.89
C LEU A 191 -13.53 -1.47 3.33
N SER A 192 -14.37 -1.88 2.37
CA SER A 192 -15.55 -2.71 2.65
C SER A 192 -15.16 -4.07 3.23
N LYS A 193 -14.11 -4.71 2.68
CA LYS A 193 -13.60 -5.99 3.19
C LYS A 193 -13.06 -5.87 4.61
N LEU A 194 -12.31 -4.81 4.92
CA LEU A 194 -11.79 -4.56 6.27
C LEU A 194 -12.92 -4.27 7.26
N ASN A 195 -13.89 -3.42 6.89
CA ASN A 195 -15.08 -3.16 7.69
C ASN A 195 -15.84 -4.44 8.04
N ALA A 196 -16.06 -5.30 7.04
CA ALA A 196 -16.74 -6.58 7.23
C ALA A 196 -15.92 -7.56 8.09
N TYR A 197 -14.61 -7.62 7.85
CA TYR A 197 -13.71 -8.52 8.57
C TYR A 197 -13.61 -8.19 10.07
N TRP A 198 -13.51 -6.90 10.39
CA TRP A 198 -13.51 -6.40 11.76
C TRP A 198 -14.91 -6.28 12.37
N GLN A 199 -15.95 -6.63 11.61
CA GLN A 199 -17.35 -6.67 12.04
C GLN A 199 -17.78 -5.36 12.74
N LEU A 200 -17.44 -4.22 12.13
CA LEU A 200 -17.57 -2.92 12.80
C LEU A 200 -18.97 -2.65 13.34
N ASP A 201 -20.01 -3.08 12.60
CA ASP A 201 -21.42 -2.98 12.95
C ASP A 201 -21.79 -3.71 14.25
N SER A 202 -21.04 -4.76 14.58
CA SER A 202 -21.23 -5.58 15.78
C SER A 202 -20.39 -5.14 16.97
N VAL A 203 -19.38 -4.26 16.78
CA VAL A 203 -18.54 -3.77 17.88
C VAL A 203 -19.40 -3.01 18.90
N ARG A 204 -19.26 -3.36 20.18
CA ARG A 204 -20.00 -2.79 21.32
C ARG A 204 -19.04 -2.11 22.30
N SER A 205 -19.61 -1.52 23.35
CA SER A 205 -18.86 -0.85 24.43
C SER A 205 -17.98 0.28 23.92
N LEU A 206 -18.52 1.07 22.98
CA LEU A 206 -17.86 2.23 22.42
C LEU A 206 -18.23 3.49 23.20
N ASN A 207 -17.26 4.41 23.34
CA ASN A 207 -17.56 5.76 23.80
C ASN A 207 -18.26 6.57 22.68
N GLU A 208 -18.77 7.76 23.01
CA GLU A 208 -19.53 8.59 22.07
C GLU A 208 -18.75 8.95 20.79
N GLU A 209 -17.45 9.21 20.91
CA GLU A 209 -16.61 9.54 19.76
C GLU A 209 -16.41 8.33 18.84
N ALA A 210 -16.18 7.15 19.42
CA ALA A 210 -16.02 5.90 18.70
C ALA A 210 -17.33 5.43 18.04
N GLU A 211 -18.48 5.70 18.65
CA GLU A 211 -19.80 5.49 18.02
C GLU A 211 -19.94 6.33 16.73
N LYS A 212 -19.57 7.62 16.77
CA LYS A 212 -19.56 8.49 15.59
C LYS A 212 -18.54 8.02 14.54
N ALA A 213 -17.38 7.55 14.99
CA ALA A 213 -16.34 6.98 14.12
C ALA A 213 -16.81 5.72 13.39
N ARG A 214 -17.49 4.79 14.09
CA ARG A 214 -18.10 3.60 13.52
C ARG A 214 -19.11 3.95 12.44
N ASP A 215 -20.03 4.87 12.76
CA ASP A 215 -21.06 5.33 11.82
C ASP A 215 -20.46 5.94 10.55
N TYR A 216 -19.39 6.72 10.69
CA TYR A 216 -18.64 7.26 9.56
C TYR A 216 -18.05 6.14 8.71
N LEU A 217 -17.33 5.18 9.33
CA LEU A 217 -16.65 4.09 8.64
C LEU A 217 -17.61 3.17 7.89
N ILE A 218 -18.76 2.81 8.49
CA ILE A 218 -19.78 1.96 7.86
C ILE A 218 -20.40 2.64 6.63
N LYS A 219 -20.63 3.95 6.69
CA LYS A 219 -21.23 4.72 5.59
C LYS A 219 -20.22 5.10 4.50
N LEU A 220 -18.92 5.04 4.81
CA LEU A 220 -17.86 5.55 3.93
C LEU A 220 -17.75 4.80 2.59
N PRO A 221 -17.80 3.45 2.52
CA PRO A 221 -17.76 2.75 1.24
C PRO A 221 -18.81 3.24 0.24
N ALA A 222 -20.09 3.28 0.64
CA ALA A 222 -21.17 3.75 -0.22
C ALA A 222 -21.06 5.23 -0.61
N ARG A 223 -20.35 6.04 0.19
CA ARG A 223 -20.01 7.41 -0.18
C ARG A 223 -18.89 7.45 -1.23
N LEU A 224 -17.85 6.65 -1.06
CA LEU A 224 -16.73 6.60 -1.99
C LEU A 224 -17.11 5.96 -3.32
N GLU A 225 -17.99 4.96 -3.34
CA GLU A 225 -18.56 4.35 -4.55
C GLU A 225 -19.16 5.42 -5.47
N ARG A 226 -20.05 6.26 -4.93
CA ARG A 226 -20.69 7.37 -5.66
C ARG A 226 -19.70 8.41 -6.18
N ILE A 227 -18.54 8.54 -5.52
CA ILE A 227 -17.47 9.44 -5.97
C ILE A 227 -16.71 8.77 -7.12
N ALA A 228 -16.34 7.50 -6.96
CA ALA A 228 -15.61 6.72 -7.96
C ALA A 228 -16.39 6.62 -9.29
N GLU A 229 -17.71 6.41 -9.24
CA GLU A 229 -18.59 6.38 -10.43
C GLU A 229 -18.60 7.70 -11.22
N ARG A 230 -18.32 8.83 -10.56
CA ARG A 230 -18.35 10.17 -11.17
C ARG A 230 -16.96 10.67 -11.57
N MET A 231 -15.90 9.97 -11.16
CA MET A 231 -14.55 10.37 -11.48
C MET A 231 -14.28 10.19 -12.97
N LYS A 232 -13.81 11.26 -13.61
CA LYS A 232 -13.26 11.22 -14.95
C LYS A 232 -11.74 11.22 -14.81
N PHE A 233 -11.09 10.32 -15.53
CA PHE A 233 -9.64 10.24 -15.54
C PHE A 233 -9.10 10.92 -16.80
N PRO A 234 -7.99 11.67 -16.69
CA PRO A 234 -7.35 12.24 -17.86
C PRO A 234 -6.95 11.15 -18.86
N GLU A 235 -7.29 11.35 -20.12
CA GLU A 235 -6.83 10.51 -21.23
C GLU A 235 -5.46 10.95 -21.76
N ASP A 236 -4.89 12.01 -21.18
CA ASP A 236 -3.61 12.58 -21.58
C ASP A 236 -2.51 11.52 -21.57
N GLN A 237 -1.73 11.53 -22.66
CA GLN A 237 -0.58 10.67 -22.79
C GLN A 237 0.61 11.34 -22.11
N TYR A 238 1.05 10.74 -21.00
CA TYR A 238 2.31 11.10 -20.36
C TYR A 238 3.39 10.13 -20.82
N HIS A 239 4.51 10.67 -21.32
CA HIS A 239 5.67 9.88 -21.68
C HIS A 239 6.67 9.87 -20.52
N PHE A 240 6.82 8.72 -19.88
CA PHE A 240 7.77 8.57 -18.77
C PHE A 240 9.19 8.34 -19.30
N LYS A 241 10.17 9.02 -18.71
CA LYS A 241 11.60 8.78 -18.89
C LYS A 241 12.00 7.34 -18.55
N TRP A 242 11.22 6.65 -17.70
CA TRP A 242 11.42 5.22 -17.39
C TRP A 242 11.33 4.31 -18.62
N VAL A 243 10.63 4.73 -19.68
CA VAL A 243 10.44 3.94 -20.92
C VAL A 243 11.05 4.61 -22.15
N GLU A 244 11.79 5.70 -21.95
CA GLU A 244 12.58 6.34 -23.01
C GLU A 244 13.79 5.47 -23.37
N ALA A 245 14.16 5.46 -24.65
CA ALA A 245 15.38 4.83 -25.09
C ALA A 245 16.59 5.60 -24.53
N ASN A 246 17.44 4.93 -23.76
CA ASN A 246 18.63 5.53 -23.15
C ASN A 246 19.91 5.36 -24.00
N GLY A 247 19.75 4.95 -25.27
CA GLY A 247 20.85 4.77 -26.21
C GLY A 247 21.80 3.60 -25.90
N ALA A 248 21.47 2.74 -24.93
CA ALA A 248 22.30 1.62 -24.50
C ALA A 248 21.73 0.23 -24.84
N LEU A 249 20.74 0.15 -25.74
CA LEU A 249 20.15 -1.09 -26.26
C LEU A 249 19.86 -0.97 -27.75
#